data_AF-C5NWS9-F1
#
_entry.id   AF-C5NWS9-F1
#
_cell.length_a   1.000
_cell.length_b   1.000
_cell.length_c   1.000
_cell.angle_alpha   90.00
_cell.angle_beta   90.00
_cell.angle_gamma   90.00
#
_symmetry.space_group_name_H-M   'P 1'
#
loop_
_entity.id
_entity.type
_entity.pdbx_description
1 polymer ?
#
loop_
_entity_poly.entity_id
_entity_poly.type
_entity_poly.pdbx_seq_one_letter_code
_entity_poly.pdbx_strand_id
1 'polypeptide(L)'
;MHTYLVNIFGKGGHGAEPHEAIDATIIASEFVRKTTKYKNIEIISVKSGDAFNVISGKAEINLKTDNLEQLETILSSLLIYYGEQNRFEIIEN
;
A
#
# COMPACT_ATOMS: atom_id res chain seq x y z
N MET A 1 -13.19 16.17 1.37
CA MET A 1 -12.42 14.92 1.33
C MET A 1 -13.15 13.96 0.40
N HIS A 2 -12.43 13.43 -0.59
CA HIS A 2 -12.88 12.43 -1.54
C HIS A 2 -12.43 11.04 -1.06
N THR A 3 -13.15 9.99 -1.47
CA THR A 3 -12.79 8.61 -1.13
C THR A 3 -11.95 8.05 -2.28
N TYR A 4 -10.87 7.35 -1.94
CA TYR A 4 -10.01 6.69 -2.90
C TYR A 4 -9.76 5.24 -2.50
N LEU A 5 -9.70 4.37 -3.50
CA LEU A 5 -9.06 3.06 -3.42
C LEU A 5 -7.61 3.18 -3.88
N VAL A 6 -6.69 2.91 -2.96
CA VAL A 6 -5.27 2.77 -3.27
C VAL A 6 -4.92 1.29 -3.36
N ASN A 7 -4.53 0.85 -4.55
CA ASN A 7 -3.94 -0.47 -4.75
C ASN A 7 -2.42 -0.35 -4.68
N ILE A 8 -1.79 -1.16 -3.82
CA ILE A 8 -0.34 -1.30 -3.76
C ILE A 8 0.01 -2.68 -4.29
N PHE A 9 0.93 -2.74 -5.24
CA PHE A 9 1.41 -3.97 -5.84
C PHE A 9 2.87 -4.18 -5.48
N GLY A 10 3.18 -5.36 -4.96
CA GLY A 10 4.53 -5.88 -4.81
C GLY A 10 4.74 -7.10 -5.70
N LYS A 11 5.45 -8.09 -5.17
CA LYS A 11 5.73 -9.36 -5.82
C LYS A 11 5.41 -10.48 -4.83
N GLY A 12 4.34 -11.23 -5.10
CA GLY A 12 3.98 -12.37 -4.26
C GLY A 12 5.01 -13.49 -4.36
N GLY A 13 4.95 -14.44 -3.41
CA GLY A 13 5.89 -15.56 -3.37
C GLY A 13 5.58 -16.54 -2.25
N HIS A 14 6.35 -17.63 -2.19
CA HIS A 14 6.22 -18.59 -1.09
C HIS A 14 6.70 -17.97 0.22
N GLY A 15 5.97 -18.18 1.32
CA GLY A 15 6.27 -17.58 2.63
C GLY A 15 7.62 -17.98 3.23
N ALA A 16 8.21 -19.07 2.75
CA ALA A 16 9.55 -19.50 3.15
C ALA A 16 10.70 -18.83 2.34
N GLU A 17 10.39 -18.09 1.27
CA GLU A 17 11.36 -17.47 0.37
C GLU A 17 11.16 -15.95 0.26
N PRO A 18 11.15 -15.20 1.39
CA PRO A 18 10.82 -13.78 1.38
C PRO A 18 11.81 -12.90 0.62
N HIS A 19 13.05 -13.36 0.47
CA HIS A 19 14.08 -12.66 -0.30
C HIS A 19 13.81 -12.66 -1.81
N GLU A 20 12.92 -13.52 -2.29
CA GLU A 20 12.47 -13.54 -3.69
C GLU A 20 11.21 -12.70 -3.92
N ALA A 21 10.62 -12.10 -2.89
CA ALA A 21 9.31 -11.46 -2.90
C ALA A 21 9.37 -9.99 -2.44
N ILE A 22 8.29 -9.25 -2.67
CA ILE A 22 8.05 -7.90 -2.15
C ILE A 22 6.65 -7.90 -1.55
N ASP A 23 6.57 -7.90 -0.22
CA ASP A 23 5.29 -8.06 0.49
C ASP A 23 4.47 -6.77 0.51
N ALA A 24 3.36 -6.76 -0.22
CA ALA A 24 2.42 -5.65 -0.25
C ALA A 24 1.76 -5.38 1.12
N THR A 25 1.66 -6.39 1.98
CA THR A 25 1.15 -6.25 3.36
C THR A 25 2.05 -5.33 4.17
N ILE A 26 3.37 -5.50 4.03
CA ILE A 26 4.38 -4.69 4.72
C ILE A 26 4.36 -3.26 4.20
N ILE A 27 4.29 -3.08 2.87
CA ILE A 27 4.21 -1.75 2.27
C ILE A 27 2.95 -1.01 2.75
N ALA A 28 1.78 -1.67 2.71
CA ALA A 28 0.52 -1.08 3.18
C ALA A 28 0.57 -0.71 4.67
N SER A 29 1.18 -1.57 5.50
CA SER A 29 1.35 -1.31 6.94
C SER A 29 2.22 -0.08 7.19
N GLU A 30 3.33 0.05 6.46
CA GLU A 30 4.22 1.21 6.56
C GLU A 30 3.55 2.49 6.03
N PHE A 31 2.76 2.39 4.95
CA PHE A 31 1.96 3.50 4.46
C PHE A 31 0.97 3.99 5.53
N VAL A 32 0.19 3.09 6.13
CA VAL A 32 -0.76 3.43 7.20
C VAL A 32 -0.03 4.09 8.36
N ARG A 33 1.10 3.51 8.80
CA ARG A 33 1.91 4.09 9.89
C ARG A 33 2.39 5.50 9.55
N LYS A 34 2.95 5.73 8.36
CA LYS A 34 3.43 7.05 7.91
C LYS A 34 2.29 8.06 7.76
N THR A 35 1.09 7.60 7.40
CA THR A 35 -0.05 8.48 7.16
C THR A 35 -0.76 8.96 8.42
N THR A 36 -0.61 8.26 9.55
CA THR A 36 -1.21 8.65 10.85
C THR A 36 -0.94 10.08 11.32
N LYS A 37 0.16 10.69 10.89
CA LYS A 37 0.51 12.08 11.24
C LYS A 37 -0.24 13.14 10.43
N TYR A 38 -0.88 12.76 9.32
CA TYR A 38 -1.60 13.68 8.43
C TYR A 38 -3.10 13.64 8.77
N LYS A 39 -3.61 14.72 9.37
CA LYS A 39 -5.01 14.80 9.81
C LYS A 39 -6.03 14.78 8.68
N ASN A 40 -5.59 15.07 7.46
CA ASN A 40 -6.41 15.07 6.25
C ASN A 40 -6.41 13.72 5.52
N ILE A 41 -5.79 12.67 6.08
CA ILE A 41 -5.87 11.30 5.55
C ILE A 41 -6.59 10.43 6.58
N GLU A 42 -7.75 9.91 6.20
CA GLU A 42 -8.55 8.99 7.03
C GLU A 42 -8.52 7.60 6.39
N ILE A 43 -7.88 6.62 7.05
CA ILE A 43 -7.89 5.23 6.60
C ILE A 43 -9.22 4.57 6.99
N ILE A 44 -10.00 4.12 6.00
CA ILE A 44 -11.29 3.45 6.22
C ILE A 44 -11.08 1.94 6.40
N SER A 45 -10.30 1.32 5.51
CA SER A 45 -10.07 -0.13 5.54
C SER A 45 -8.76 -0.49 4.85
N VAL A 46 -8.15 -1.59 5.29
CA VAL A 46 -6.97 -2.20 4.66
C VAL A 46 -7.26 -3.68 4.47
N LYS A 47 -6.96 -4.20 3.27
CA LYS A 47 -7.08 -5.62 2.93
C LYS A 47 -5.82 -6.09 2.22
N SER A 48 -5.21 -7.17 2.68
CA SER A 48 -4.06 -7.81 2.04
C SER A 48 -3.91 -9.24 2.57
N GLY A 49 -3.17 -10.08 1.83
CA GLY A 49 -2.96 -11.50 2.14
C GLY A 49 -4.09 -12.40 1.63
N ASP A 50 -3.72 -13.43 0.88
CA ASP A 50 -4.66 -14.43 0.33
C ASP A 50 -4.55 -15.79 1.05
N ALA A 51 -3.38 -16.13 1.59
CA ALA A 51 -3.11 -17.36 2.32
C ALA A 51 -1.97 -17.18 3.36
N PHE A 52 -1.96 -17.99 4.41
CA PHE A 52 -1.02 -17.85 5.53
C PHE A 52 0.45 -18.13 5.15
N ASN A 53 0.69 -18.93 4.11
CA ASN A 53 2.02 -19.33 3.64
C ASN A 53 2.41 -18.64 2.32
N VAL A 54 1.70 -17.57 1.92
CA VAL A 54 1.94 -16.83 0.68
C VAL A 54 2.19 -15.37 1.01
N ILE A 55 3.31 -14.84 0.54
CA ILE A 55 3.61 -13.41 0.63
C ILE A 55 2.69 -12.67 -0.32
N SER A 56 2.03 -11.62 0.16
CA SER A 56 1.01 -10.94 -0.61
C SER A 56 1.62 -10.06 -1.71
N GLY A 57 1.16 -10.26 -2.94
CA GLY A 57 1.53 -9.39 -4.07
C GLY A 57 0.67 -8.13 -4.18
N LYS A 58 -0.43 -8.01 -3.42
CA LYS A 58 -1.36 -6.89 -3.50
C LYS A 58 -1.92 -6.49 -2.13
N ALA A 59 -2.05 -5.19 -1.90
CA ALA A 59 -2.83 -4.63 -0.82
C ALA A 59 -3.80 -3.57 -1.33
N GLU A 60 -4.97 -3.50 -0.72
CA GLU A 60 -6.05 -2.56 -1.04
C GLU A 60 -6.31 -1.69 0.19
N ILE A 61 -6.26 -0.38 0.02
CA ILE A 61 -6.48 0.59 1.09
C ILE A 61 -7.59 1.54 0.63
N ASN A 62 -8.72 1.51 1.33
CA ASN A 62 -9.76 2.54 1.17
C ASN A 62 -9.47 3.65 2.16
N LEU A 63 -9.38 4.89 1.67
CA LEU A 63 -9.11 6.06 2.50
C LEU A 63 -9.85 7.29 1.98
N LYS A 64 -9.92 8.34 2.80
CA LYS A 64 -10.34 9.67 2.38
C LYS A 64 -9.21 10.66 2.49
N THR A 65 -9.12 11.56 1.52
CA THR A 65 -8.24 12.73 1.58
C THR A 65 -8.83 13.88 0.78
N ASP A 66 -8.44 15.11 1.10
CA ASP A 66 -8.67 16.30 0.28
C ASP A 66 -7.42 16.73 -0.51
N ASN A 67 -6.32 16.01 -0.36
CA ASN A 67 -5.04 16.31 -1.00
C ASN A 67 -4.48 15.06 -1.68
N LEU A 68 -4.83 14.89 -2.96
CA LEU A 68 -4.38 13.77 -3.79
C LEU A 68 -2.87 13.83 -4.10
N GLU A 69 -2.33 15.03 -4.35
CA GLU A 69 -0.91 15.23 -4.64
C GLU A 69 -0.01 14.80 -3.45
N GLN A 70 -0.43 15.11 -2.22
CA GLN A 70 0.25 14.64 -1.01
C GLN A 70 0.20 13.11 -0.90
N LEU A 71 -0.95 12.49 -1.22
CA LEU A 71 -1.10 11.04 -1.22
C LEU A 71 -0.15 10.37 -2.22
N GLU A 72 -0.09 10.87 -3.46
CA GLU A 72 0.81 10.40 -4.51
C GLU A 72 2.29 10.56 -4.11
N THR A 73 2.63 11.69 -3.49
CA THR A 73 3.99 11.96 -3.01
C THR A 73 4.42 10.97 -1.93
N ILE A 74 3.53 10.68 -0.97
CA ILE A 74 3.81 9.71 0.11
C ILE A 74 4.01 8.31 -0.46
N LEU A 75 3.14 7.87 -1.37
CA LEU A 75 3.22 6.54 -2.00
C LEU A 75 4.48 6.39 -2.85
N SER A 76 4.76 7.37 -3.71
CA SER A 76 5.95 7.38 -4.56
C SER A 76 7.24 7.36 -3.73
N SER A 77 7.30 8.16 -2.66
CA SER A 77 8.45 8.19 -1.74
C SER A 77 8.63 6.87 -0.98
N LEU A 78 7.52 6.21 -0.60
CA LEU A 78 7.56 4.94 0.10
C LEU A 78 8.09 3.81 -0.78
N LEU A 79 7.64 3.75 -2.04
CA LEU A 79 7.93 2.64 -2.94
C LEU A 79 9.39 2.58 -3.43
N ILE A 80 10.11 3.70 -3.46
CA ILE A 80 11.55 3.75 -3.79
C ILE A 80 12.37 2.77 -2.93
N TYR A 81 11.94 2.48 -1.70
CA TYR A 81 12.64 1.58 -0.79
C TYR A 81 12.42 0.09 -1.08
N TYR A 82 11.48 -0.28 -1.97
CA TYR A 82 11.07 -1.67 -2.22
C TYR A 82 11.49 -2.20 -3.60
N GLY A 83 12.37 -1.52 -4.32
CA GLY A 83 12.95 -1.99 -5.59
C GLY A 83 12.10 -1.68 -6.84
N GLU A 84 12.32 -2.41 -7.94
CA GLU A 84 11.75 -2.10 -9.27
C GLU A 84 10.46 -2.87 -9.61
N GLN A 85 10.07 -3.87 -8.81
CA GLN A 85 8.87 -4.70 -9.05
C GLN A 85 7.71 -4.33 -8.13
N ASN A 86 7.49 -3.04 -7.93
CA ASN A 86 6.35 -2.51 -7.20
C ASN A 86 5.73 -1.33 -7.95
N ARG A 87 4.46 -1.05 -7.65
CA ARG A 87 3.74 0.12 -8.17
C ARG A 87 2.53 0.38 -7.29
N PHE A 88 1.87 1.52 -7.52
CA PHE A 88 0.57 1.81 -6.93
C PHE A 88 -0.40 2.32 -8.00
N GLU A 89 -1.69 2.18 -7.72
CA GLU A 89 -2.78 2.76 -8.49
C GLU A 89 -3.73 3.45 -7.51
N ILE A 90 -4.24 4.64 -7.87
CA ILE A 90 -5.24 5.37 -7.09
C ILE A 90 -6.49 5.50 -7.95
N ILE A 91 -7.63 5.09 -7.41
CA ILE A 91 -8.93 5.14 -8.07
C ILE A 91 -9.87 5.95 -7.17
N GLU A 92 -10.56 6.96 -7.71
CA GLU A 92 -11.61 7.66 -6.98
C GLU A 92 -12.84 6.75 -6.86
N ASN A 93 -13.35 6.58 -5.63
CA ASN A 93 -14.48 5.72 -5.28
C ASN A 93 -15.77 6.52 -5.06
#